data_AF-A0A9E5MVW8-F1
#
_entry.id   AF-A0A9E5MVW8-F1
#
_cell.length_a   1.000
_cell.length_b   1.000
_cell.length_c   1.000
_cell.angle_alpha   90.00
_cell.angle_beta   90.00
_cell.angle_gamma   90.00
#
_symmetry.space_group_name_H-M   'P 1'
#
loop_
_entity.id
_entity.type
_entity.pdbx_description
1 polymer ?
#
loop_
_entity_poly.entity_id
_entity_poly.type
_entity_poly.pdbx_seq_one_letter_code
_entity_poly.pdbx_strand_id
1 'polypeptide(L)' 'NPISILEAMASEKPVVATRVGSVPETVLDGKTGYLVTPGRPEEIADRTIELLDDCERA' A
#
# COMPACT_ATOMS: atom_id res chain seq x y z
N ASN A 1 -7.22 -13.09 1.72
CA ASN A 1 -5.98 -13.47 2.43
C ASN A 1 -4.76 -13.05 1.60
N PRO A 2 -4.36 -11.76 1.63
CA PRO A 2 -3.26 -11.25 0.83
C PRO A 2 -1.91 -11.53 1.54
N ILE A 3 -1.40 -12.75 1.42
CA ILE A 3 -0.17 -13.19 2.13
C ILE A 3 1.02 -12.28 1.80
N SER A 4 1.15 -11.84 0.54
CA SER A 4 2.22 -10.93 0.13
C SER A 4 2.18 -9.56 0.82
N ILE A 5 1.00 -9.06 1.21
CA ILE A 5 0.87 -7.82 1.98
C ILE A 5 1.40 -8.03 3.40
N LEU A 6 1.08 -9.17 4.02
CA LEU A 6 1.55 -9.50 5.35
C LEU A 6 3.07 -9.70 5.38
N GLU A 7 3.64 -10.32 4.35
CA GLU A 7 5.10 -10.47 4.20
C GLU A 7 5.81 -9.12 4.04
N ALA A 8 5.23 -8.21 3.25
CA ALA A 8 5.75 -6.85 3.10
C ALA A 8 5.74 -6.10 4.45
N MET A 9 4.62 -6.14 5.18
CA MET A 9 4.50 -5.54 6.51
C MET A 9 5.50 -6.13 7.52
N ALA A 10 5.67 -7.45 7.52
CA ALA A 10 6.64 -8.13 8.39
C ALA A 10 8.09 -7.80 8.02
N SER A 11 8.33 -7.39 6.77
CA SER A 11 9.62 -6.91 6.27
C SER A 11 9.80 -5.40 6.43
N GLU A 12 8.89 -4.72 7.15
CA GLU A 12 8.87 -3.27 7.33
C GLU A 12 8.87 -2.50 5.99
N LYS A 13 8.25 -3.08 4.95
CA LYS A 13 8.11 -2.44 3.64
C LYS A 13 6.74 -1.79 3.48
N PRO A 14 6.68 -0.58 2.89
CA PRO A 14 5.44 0.10 2.64
C PRO A 14 4.63 -0.65 1.57
N VAL A 15 3.31 -0.61 1.73
CA VAL A 15 2.36 -1.29 0.84
C VAL A 15 1.48 -0.27 0.14
N VAL A 16 1.41 -0.35 -1.19
CA VAL A 16 0.38 0.33 -1.99
C VAL A 16 -0.46 -0.75 -2.66
N ALA A 17 -1.76 -0.79 -2.36
CA ALA A 17 -2.64 -1.85 -2.84
C ALA A 17 -4.04 -1.34 -3.21
N THR A 18 -4.67 -1.96 -4.19
CA THR A 18 -6.04 -1.63 -4.59
C THR A 18 -7.06 -2.10 -3.54
N ARG A 19 -8.12 -1.33 -3.34
CA ARG A 19 -9.23 -1.62 -2.41
C ARG A 19 -10.15 -2.74 -2.92
N VAL A 20 -9.63 -3.97 -3.01
CA VAL A 20 -10.36 -5.16 -3.48
C VAL A 20 -10.31 -6.31 -2.49
N GLY A 21 -11.34 -7.15 -2.49
CA GLY A 21 -11.41 -8.32 -1.61
C GLY A 21 -11.17 -7.96 -0.14
N SER A 22 -10.34 -8.75 0.55
CA SER A 22 -10.02 -8.55 1.96
C SER A 22 -8.86 -7.58 2.22
N VAL A 23 -8.35 -6.88 1.20
CA VAL A 23 -7.22 -5.94 1.34
C VAL A 23 -7.53 -4.79 2.31
N PRO A 24 -8.73 -4.17 2.31
CA PRO A 24 -9.04 -3.05 3.20
C PRO A 24 -9.16 -3.44 4.68
N GLU A 25 -9.29 -4.74 4.97
CA GLU A 25 -9.27 -5.28 6.34
C GLU A 25 -7.84 -5.44 6.86
N THR A 26 -6.86 -5.57 5.97
CA THR A 26 -5.45 -5.79 6.32
C THR A 26 -4.64 -4.48 6.33
N VAL A 27 -4.89 -3.59 5.36
CA VAL A 27 -4.15 -2.33 5.21
C VAL A 27 -4.96 -1.17 5.78
N LEU A 28 -4.35 -0.42 6.69
CA LEU A 28 -4.92 0.82 7.24
C LEU A 28 -4.38 2.00 6.43
N ASP A 29 -5.25 2.61 5.64
CA ASP A 29 -4.91 3.70 4.73
C ASP A 29 -4.23 4.87 5.45
N GLY A 30 -3.05 5.27 4.96
CA GLY A 30 -2.20 6.32 5.53
C GLY A 30 -1.53 5.97 6.86
N LYS A 31 -1.68 4.73 7.36
CA LYS A 31 -1.08 4.27 8.63
C LYS A 31 -0.12 3.11 8.46
N THR A 32 -0.55 2.06 7.76
CA THR A 32 0.28 0.87 7.51
C THR A 32 0.51 0.62 6.01
N GLY A 33 0.03 1.53 5.17
CA GLY A 33 0.14 1.51 3.73
C GLY A 33 -0.91 2.43 3.09
N TYR A 34 -1.04 2.37 1.77
CA TYR A 34 -2.01 3.14 1.01
C TYR A 34 -2.99 2.25 0.27
N LEU A 35 -4.27 2.62 0.33
CA LEU A 35 -5.35 1.98 -0.41
C LEU A 35 -5.79 2.83 -1.59
N VAL A 36 -5.57 2.31 -2.80
CA VAL A 36 -5.91 2.99 -4.05
C VAL A 36 -7.18 2.41 -4.69
N THR A 37 -7.77 3.17 -5.60
CA THR A 37 -8.96 2.78 -6.36
C THR A 37 -8.59 1.75 -7.44
N PRO A 38 -9.34 0.64 -7.59
CA PRO A 38 -9.12 -0.31 -8.68
C PRO A 38 -9.30 0.33 -10.05
N GLY A 39 -8.39 0.03 -11.00
CA GLY A 39 -8.44 0.60 -12.35
C GLY A 39 -7.92 2.04 -12.46
N ARG A 40 -7.30 2.57 -11.41
CA ARG A 40 -6.65 3.89 -11.35
C ARG A 40 -5.13 3.73 -11.20
N PRO A 41 -4.39 3.33 -12.26
CA PRO A 41 -2.93 3.15 -12.17
C PRO A 41 -2.17 4.41 -11.76
N GLU A 42 -2.72 5.60 -12.05
CA GLU A 42 -2.19 6.89 -11.62
C GLU A 42 -2.06 6.97 -10.09
N GLU A 43 -3.04 6.47 -9.34
CA GLU A 43 -3.00 6.49 -7.88
C GLU A 43 -1.89 5.59 -7.32
N ILE A 44 -1.56 4.48 -8.00
CA ILE A 44 -0.42 3.62 -7.62
C ILE A 44 0.88 4.38 -7.82
N ALA A 45 1.03 5.04 -8.97
CA ALA A 45 2.23 5.79 -9.31
C ALA A 45 2.47 6.92 -8.31
N ASP A 46 1.46 7.73 -8.03
CA ASP A 46 1.55 8.87 -7.11
C ASP A 46 1.98 8.42 -5.71
N ARG A 47 1.36 7.36 -5.17
CA ARG A 47 1.72 6.85 -3.83
C ARG A 47 3.08 6.19 -3.80
N THR A 48 3.49 5.53 -4.88
CA THR A 48 4.82 4.93 -4.97
C THR A 48 5.89 6.01 -5.02
N ILE A 49 5.68 7.07 -5.79
CA ILE A 49 6.60 8.22 -5.86
C ILE A 49 6.68 8.92 -4.50
N GLU A 50 5.53 9.17 -3.85
CA GLU A 50 5.48 9.76 -2.51
C GLU A 50 6.34 8.98 -1.50
N LEU A 51 6.27 7.65 -1.52
CA LEU A 51 7.09 6.79 -0.66
C LEU A 51 8.57 6.84 -1.00
N LEU A 52 8.93 6.98 -2.28
CA LEU A 52 10.34 7.07 -2.69
C LEU A 52 10.97 8.43 -2.36
N ASP A 53 10.18 9.50 -2.40
CA ASP A 53 10.62 10.87 -2.11
C ASP A 53 10.74 11.14 -0.60
N ASP A 54 9.97 10.44 0.24
CA ASP A 54 9.99 10.58 1.70
C ASP A 54 10.47 9.28 2.38
N CYS A 55 11.79 9.19 2.61
CA CYS A 55 12.41 8.03 3.24
C CYS A 55 11.93 7.76 4.68
N GLU A 56 11.29 8.70 5.38
CA GLU A 56 10.71 8.44 6.71
C GLU A 56 9.37 7.69 6.61
N ARG A 57 8.74 7.69 5.43
CA ARG A 57 7.52 6.95 5.13
C ARG A 57 7.77 5.64 4.38
N ALA A 58 9.01 5.40 3.98
CA ALA A 58 9.46 4.28 3.15
C ALA A 58 9.93 3.06 3.94
#